data_AF-A0A939FWG5-F1
#
_entry.id   AF-A0A939FWG5-F1
#
_cell.length_a   1.000
_cell.length_b   1.000
_cell.length_c   1.000
_cell.angle_alpha   90.00
_cell.angle_beta   90.00
_cell.angle_gamma   90.00
#
_symmetry.space_group_name_H-M   'P 1'
#
loop_
_entity.id
_entity.type
_entity.pdbx_description
1 polymer ?
#
loop_
_entity_poly.entity_id
_entity_poly.type
_entity_poly.pdbx_seq_one_letter_code
_entity_poly.pdbx_strand_id
1 'polypeptide(L)'
;MGVVLAAQAVAGCSSASGTANALDLAARPQAAEARPVAATGTREQLVSSGIDMSSDMAGDDAAFRTAGIGVSGRSPSPAEIDYARATAASLFRRRKAERAKTFLPAGLVTGYGLCLRAPDRKGSGYDYILILMPHRLRGGAISQVDDDTLVMRRPADTEPCRGAPLAWVIAS
;
A
#
# COMPACT_ATOMS: atom_id res chain seq x y z
N MET A 1 60.49 -0.30 -6.94
CA MET A 1 59.70 -0.54 -8.16
C MET A 1 58.32 -0.98 -7.73
N GLY A 2 57.21 -0.28 -7.88
CA GLY A 2 56.83 1.04 -8.38
C GLY A 2 55.33 1.11 -8.11
N VAL A 3 54.89 2.12 -7.34
CA VAL A 3 53.48 2.32 -6.96
C VAL A 3 52.75 3.01 -8.12
N VAL A 4 51.55 2.55 -8.48
CA VAL A 4 50.62 3.34 -9.31
C VAL A 4 49.24 3.35 -8.66
N LEU A 5 48.95 4.47 -8.00
CA LEU A 5 47.61 4.95 -7.70
C LEU A 5 46.91 5.34 -9.00
N ALA A 6 45.63 5.01 -9.13
CA ALA A 6 44.72 5.71 -10.04
C ALA A 6 43.46 6.11 -9.26
N ALA A 7 43.52 7.32 -8.69
CA ALA A 7 42.36 8.08 -8.24
C ALA A 7 41.72 8.74 -9.47
N GLN A 8 40.42 8.56 -9.68
CA GLN A 8 39.65 9.42 -10.57
C GLN A 8 38.55 10.10 -9.75
N ALA A 9 38.77 11.40 -9.55
CA ALA A 9 37.80 12.35 -9.08
C ALA A 9 36.93 12.79 -10.26
N VAL A 10 35.61 12.84 -10.06
CA VAL A 10 34.71 13.60 -10.94
C VAL A 10 34.02 14.64 -10.07
N ALA A 11 34.52 15.87 -10.18
CA ALA A 11 33.89 17.06 -9.67
C ALA A 11 32.73 17.46 -10.60
N GLY A 12 31.59 17.80 -10.01
CA GLY A 12 30.41 18.27 -10.73
C GLY A 12 29.52 19.09 -9.80
N CYS A 13 30.06 20.22 -9.31
CA CYS A 13 29.25 21.29 -8.74
C CYS A 13 28.56 22.04 -9.87
N SER A 14 27.24 22.19 -9.81
CA SER A 14 26.54 23.30 -10.45
C SER A 14 25.35 23.68 -9.59
N SER A 15 25.59 24.74 -8.80
CA SER A 15 24.60 25.52 -8.08
C SER A 15 23.75 26.28 -9.08
N ALA A 16 22.42 26.19 -8.98
CA ALA A 16 21.51 27.16 -9.57
C ALA A 16 20.80 27.89 -8.43
N SER A 17 21.41 28.99 -8.00
CA SER A 17 20.81 30.01 -7.15
C SER A 17 19.90 30.87 -8.01
N GLY A 18 18.59 30.78 -7.82
CA GLY A 18 17.61 31.70 -8.40
C GLY A 18 16.93 32.47 -7.28
N THR A 19 17.40 33.69 -7.00
CA THR A 19 16.76 34.63 -6.07
C THR A 19 15.84 35.59 -6.80
N ALA A 20 14.61 35.66 -6.29
CA ALA A 20 13.71 36.81 -6.15
C ALA A 20 13.38 37.69 -7.37
N ASN A 21 12.07 37.78 -7.66
CA ASN A 21 11.42 39.09 -7.56
C ASN A 21 10.00 38.99 -7.00
N ALA A 22 9.73 39.94 -6.12
CA ALA A 22 8.53 40.13 -5.34
C ALA A 22 7.48 40.97 -6.10
N LEU A 23 6.30 41.08 -5.46
CA LEU A 23 5.21 42.02 -5.71
C LEU A 23 4.19 41.59 -6.78
N ASP A 24 3.14 40.91 -6.35
CA ASP A 24 1.81 41.47 -6.60
C ASP A 24 0.88 41.23 -5.40
N LEU A 25 0.23 42.31 -5.02
CA LEU A 25 -0.53 42.55 -3.81
C LEU A 25 -1.99 42.66 -4.24
N ALA A 26 -2.78 41.61 -4.08
CA ALA A 26 -4.22 41.69 -4.33
C ALA A 26 -5.02 41.08 -3.16
N ALA A 27 -5.34 41.98 -2.24
CA ALA A 27 -6.49 42.08 -1.36
C ALA A 27 -7.50 40.90 -1.28
N ARG A 28 -7.75 40.49 -0.02
CA ARG A 28 -8.94 39.77 0.45
C ARG A 28 -10.22 40.61 0.21
N PRO A 29 -11.40 39.97 0.18
CA PRO A 29 -12.33 40.26 1.27
C PRO A 29 -12.97 39.02 1.89
N GLN A 30 -13.22 39.14 3.21
CA GLN A 30 -14.12 38.29 3.99
C GLN A 30 -15.56 38.82 3.90
N ALA A 31 -16.53 37.92 3.86
CA ALA A 31 -17.91 38.11 4.36
C ALA A 31 -18.43 36.71 4.74
N ALA A 32 -18.63 36.35 6.01
CA ALA A 32 -19.73 36.75 6.91
C ALA A 32 -21.09 36.47 6.25
N GLU A 33 -21.67 35.28 6.43
CA GLU A 33 -22.58 34.88 7.52
C GLU A 33 -24.04 35.25 7.25
N ALA A 34 -24.87 34.22 7.01
CA ALA A 34 -26.32 34.23 7.22
C ALA A 34 -26.81 32.80 7.52
N ARG A 35 -27.12 32.53 8.79
CA ARG A 35 -28.17 31.57 9.23
C ARG A 35 -29.42 32.42 9.60
N PRO A 36 -30.58 31.89 10.04
CA PRO A 36 -31.14 30.53 10.10
C PRO A 36 -32.62 30.46 9.58
N VAL A 37 -33.40 29.46 10.04
CA VAL A 37 -34.89 29.25 10.01
C VAL A 37 -35.35 28.31 8.87
N ALA A 38 -36.11 27.23 9.06
CA ALA A 38 -36.97 26.77 10.16
C ALA A 38 -37.01 25.24 10.23
N ALA A 39 -37.22 24.74 11.45
CA ALA A 39 -37.69 23.40 11.74
C ALA A 39 -39.19 23.28 11.43
N THR A 40 -39.61 22.14 10.89
CA THR A 40 -40.95 21.59 11.12
C THR A 40 -40.82 20.07 11.13
N GLY A 41 -41.07 19.47 12.30
CA GLY A 41 -41.01 18.04 12.48
C GLY A 41 -42.25 17.35 11.93
N THR A 42 -42.13 16.05 11.72
CA THR A 42 -43.25 15.14 11.95
C THR A 42 -42.72 13.93 12.70
N ARG A 43 -43.20 13.84 13.94
CA ARG A 43 -43.16 12.70 14.85
C ARG A 43 -44.24 11.74 14.40
N GLU A 44 -43.88 10.49 14.14
CA GLU A 44 -44.69 9.24 14.18
C GLU A 44 -43.79 8.16 13.54
N GLN A 45 -43.64 6.93 14.02
CA GLN A 45 -44.48 6.14 14.89
C GLN A 45 -43.63 4.97 15.43
N LEU A 46 -43.71 4.74 16.74
CA LEU A 46 -43.27 3.51 17.38
C LEU A 46 -44.21 2.38 16.91
N VAL A 47 -43.71 1.38 16.20
CA VAL A 47 -44.35 0.06 16.16
C VAL A 47 -43.31 -0.97 16.54
N SER A 48 -43.37 -1.31 17.82
CA SER A 48 -42.91 -2.58 18.35
C SER A 48 -43.85 -3.65 17.79
N SER A 49 -43.33 -4.61 17.05
CA SER A 49 -44.01 -5.88 16.77
C SER A 49 -42.96 -6.96 16.81
N GLY A 50 -43.07 -7.80 17.84
CA GLY A 50 -42.23 -8.97 18.02
C GLY A 50 -42.32 -9.88 16.80
N ILE A 51 -41.18 -10.40 16.38
CA ILE A 51 -41.12 -11.51 15.45
C ILE A 51 -40.70 -12.72 16.27
N ASP A 52 -41.70 -13.59 16.42
CA ASP A 52 -41.61 -14.94 16.94
C ASP A 52 -40.54 -15.76 16.22
N MET A 53 -39.92 -16.66 16.97
CA MET A 53 -39.10 -17.75 16.42
C MET A 53 -39.98 -18.65 15.56
N SER A 54 -39.48 -19.10 14.40
CA SER A 54 -39.38 -20.53 14.04
C SER A 54 -38.92 -20.72 12.59
N SER A 55 -37.90 -21.57 12.48
CA SER A 55 -37.72 -22.62 11.47
C SER A 55 -37.44 -22.27 9.99
N ASP A 56 -36.27 -22.77 9.57
CA ASP A 56 -36.06 -23.52 8.34
C ASP A 56 -36.73 -23.01 7.06
N MET A 57 -36.00 -22.19 6.30
CA MET A 57 -35.91 -22.37 4.85
C MET A 57 -34.52 -21.95 4.37
N ALA A 58 -33.77 -22.94 3.87
CA ALA A 58 -32.62 -22.74 3.03
C ALA A 58 -33.07 -21.97 1.76
N GLY A 59 -32.76 -20.68 1.73
CA GLY A 59 -33.01 -19.76 0.62
C GLY A 59 -31.68 -19.30 0.04
N ASP A 60 -31.45 -19.71 -1.19
CA ASP A 60 -30.28 -19.50 -2.03
C ASP A 60 -30.10 -18.01 -2.41
N ASP A 61 -29.57 -17.20 -1.49
CA ASP A 61 -29.28 -15.78 -1.73
C ASP A 61 -27.85 -15.40 -1.31
N ALA A 62 -26.88 -16.23 -1.70
CA ALA A 62 -25.45 -15.91 -1.64
C ALA A 62 -24.87 -15.65 -3.04
N ALA A 63 -25.60 -14.93 -3.88
CA ALA A 63 -24.97 -14.17 -4.96
C ALA A 63 -24.25 -12.98 -4.32
N PHE A 64 -22.93 -13.08 -4.11
CA PHE A 64 -21.90 -12.06 -4.41
C PHE A 64 -20.57 -12.42 -3.72
N ARG A 65 -19.64 -12.98 -4.53
CA ARG A 65 -18.18 -13.07 -4.30
C ARG A 65 -17.67 -13.99 -3.20
N THR A 66 -17.65 -15.30 -3.49
CA THR A 66 -16.56 -16.20 -3.03
C THR A 66 -15.57 -16.43 -4.17
N ALA A 67 -15.08 -15.34 -4.77
CA ALA A 67 -13.88 -15.38 -5.62
C ALA A 67 -12.68 -15.05 -4.74
N GLY A 68 -12.21 -16.03 -3.98
CA GLY A 68 -11.10 -15.79 -3.05
C GLY A 68 -10.82 -16.93 -2.09
N ILE A 69 -10.82 -18.19 -2.54
CA ILE A 69 -9.99 -19.18 -1.85
C ILE A 69 -8.55 -18.71 -2.07
N GLY A 70 -8.01 -17.96 -1.10
CA GLY A 70 -6.67 -17.40 -1.15
C GLY A 70 -5.66 -18.54 -1.25
N VAL A 71 -5.25 -18.86 -2.48
CA VAL A 71 -4.13 -19.78 -2.74
C VAL A 71 -2.87 -19.04 -2.31
N SER A 72 -2.57 -19.24 -1.05
CA SER A 72 -1.54 -18.56 -0.29
C SER A 72 -0.32 -19.47 -0.23
N GLY A 73 0.88 -18.90 -0.27
CA GLY A 73 2.11 -19.68 -0.46
C GLY A 73 2.46 -20.01 -1.92
N ARG A 74 1.71 -19.51 -2.91
CA ARG A 74 2.09 -19.62 -4.32
C ARG A 74 3.20 -18.60 -4.67
N SER A 75 4.04 -18.94 -5.63
CA SER A 75 5.05 -18.01 -6.17
C SER A 75 4.38 -16.85 -6.92
N PRO A 76 4.92 -15.62 -6.79
CA PRO A 76 4.51 -14.50 -7.62
C PRO A 76 4.90 -14.68 -9.09
N SER A 77 4.07 -14.15 -9.95
CA SER A 77 4.26 -14.08 -11.40
C SER A 77 5.27 -12.98 -11.78
N PRO A 78 5.77 -12.94 -13.02
CA PRO A 78 6.71 -11.91 -13.46
C PRO A 78 6.20 -10.48 -13.23
N ALA A 79 4.92 -10.19 -13.55
CA ALA A 79 4.33 -8.87 -13.34
C ALA A 79 4.33 -8.45 -11.86
N GLU A 80 4.03 -9.39 -10.95
CA GLU A 80 4.03 -9.16 -9.49
C GLU A 80 5.46 -8.95 -8.96
N ILE A 81 6.44 -9.63 -9.56
CA ILE A 81 7.86 -9.43 -9.25
C ILE A 81 8.32 -8.05 -9.70
N ASP A 82 7.94 -7.61 -10.90
CA ASP A 82 8.31 -6.30 -11.43
C ASP A 82 7.64 -5.16 -10.64
N TYR A 83 6.35 -5.33 -10.28
CA TYR A 83 5.66 -4.42 -9.38
C TYR A 83 6.38 -4.32 -8.02
N ALA A 84 6.75 -5.47 -7.43
CA ALA A 84 7.48 -5.52 -6.17
C ALA A 84 8.86 -4.86 -6.27
N ARG A 85 9.59 -5.06 -7.38
CA ARG A 85 10.88 -4.40 -7.64
C ARG A 85 10.72 -2.89 -7.73
N ALA A 86 9.76 -2.40 -8.51
CA ALA A 86 9.49 -0.97 -8.66
C ALA A 86 9.11 -0.34 -7.30
N THR A 87 8.27 -1.03 -6.54
CA THR A 87 7.85 -0.62 -5.20
C THR A 87 9.05 -0.57 -4.23
N ALA A 88 9.89 -1.60 -4.22
CA ALA A 88 11.10 -1.65 -3.40
C ALA A 88 12.06 -0.51 -3.74
N ALA A 89 12.30 -0.26 -5.03
CA ALA A 89 13.18 0.81 -5.50
C ALA A 89 12.70 2.19 -5.03
N SER A 90 11.39 2.44 -5.10
CA SER A 90 10.77 3.69 -4.65
C SER A 90 10.84 3.85 -3.13
N LEU A 91 10.39 2.85 -2.38
CA LEU A 91 10.16 2.98 -0.93
C LEU A 91 11.44 2.82 -0.10
N PHE A 92 12.31 1.90 -0.49
CA PHE A 92 13.60 1.73 0.17
C PHE A 92 14.68 2.66 -0.37
N ARG A 93 14.33 3.57 -1.29
CA ARG A 93 15.26 4.56 -1.88
C ARG A 93 16.47 3.90 -2.53
N ARG A 94 16.22 2.87 -3.35
CA ARG A 94 17.24 2.08 -4.07
C ARG A 94 18.27 1.35 -3.18
N ARG A 95 17.99 1.18 -1.88
CA ARG A 95 18.76 0.24 -1.04
C ARG A 95 18.57 -1.20 -1.55
N LYS A 96 19.53 -2.07 -1.26
CA LYS A 96 19.43 -3.51 -1.52
C LYS A 96 18.21 -4.06 -0.78
N ALA A 97 17.22 -4.51 -1.53
CA ALA A 97 15.94 -4.96 -1.01
C ALA A 97 15.71 -6.42 -1.39
N GLU A 98 14.99 -7.11 -0.53
CA GLU A 98 14.58 -8.50 -0.72
C GLU A 98 13.06 -8.60 -0.74
N ARG A 99 12.57 -9.61 -1.44
CA ARG A 99 11.15 -9.96 -1.56
C ARG A 99 10.97 -11.39 -1.07
N ALA A 100 9.86 -11.68 -0.42
CA ALA A 100 9.49 -13.05 -0.08
C ALA A 100 9.31 -13.89 -1.36
N LYS A 101 9.84 -15.12 -1.40
CA LYS A 101 9.79 -15.98 -2.58
C LYS A 101 8.35 -16.34 -2.97
N THR A 102 7.49 -16.49 -1.97
CA THR A 102 6.06 -16.80 -2.10
C THR A 102 5.21 -15.70 -1.48
N PHE A 103 3.92 -15.66 -1.81
CA PHE A 103 2.96 -14.87 -1.02
C PHE A 103 2.87 -15.39 0.43
N LEU A 104 2.39 -14.54 1.32
CA LEU A 104 2.02 -14.90 2.68
C LEU A 104 1.03 -16.08 2.69
N PRO A 105 1.08 -16.94 3.72
CA PRO A 105 0.07 -17.99 3.96
C PRO A 105 -1.36 -17.47 4.13
N ALA A 106 -2.32 -18.39 3.96
CA ALA A 106 -3.75 -18.05 3.95
C ALA A 106 -4.19 -17.65 5.34
N GLY A 107 -5.12 -16.71 5.42
CA GLY A 107 -5.68 -16.26 6.70
C GLY A 107 -4.82 -15.24 7.44
N LEU A 108 -3.59 -14.94 6.99
CA LEU A 108 -2.81 -13.82 7.55
C LEU A 108 -3.26 -12.47 7.01
N VAL A 109 -3.71 -12.44 5.76
CA VAL A 109 -4.23 -11.25 5.08
C VAL A 109 -5.35 -11.66 4.11
N THR A 110 -6.23 -10.71 3.76
CA THR A 110 -7.25 -10.93 2.73
C THR A 110 -6.67 -10.65 1.35
N GLY A 111 -6.55 -11.68 0.50
CA GLY A 111 -5.97 -11.58 -0.84
C GLY A 111 -4.53 -12.10 -0.91
N TYR A 112 -3.72 -11.53 -1.79
CA TYR A 112 -2.33 -11.93 -2.03
C TYR A 112 -1.38 -10.94 -1.35
N GLY A 113 -0.89 -11.30 -0.17
CA GLY A 113 0.11 -10.53 0.57
C GLY A 113 1.53 -10.87 0.14
N LEU A 114 2.30 -9.87 -0.27
CA LEU A 114 3.71 -10.03 -0.61
C LEU A 114 4.59 -9.11 0.25
N CYS A 115 5.54 -9.73 0.96
CA CYS A 115 6.44 -9.00 1.84
C CYS A 115 7.71 -8.56 1.11
N LEU A 116 8.15 -7.35 1.43
CA LEU A 116 9.46 -6.81 1.11
C LEU A 116 10.21 -6.49 2.39
N ARG A 117 11.54 -6.56 2.34
CA ARG A 117 12.40 -6.07 3.41
C ARG A 117 13.67 -5.44 2.87
N ALA A 118 14.23 -4.51 3.62
CA ALA A 118 15.58 -4.00 3.40
C ALA A 118 16.26 -3.79 4.76
N PRO A 119 17.59 -3.92 4.87
CA PRO A 119 18.30 -3.59 6.10
C PRO A 119 17.97 -2.16 6.52
N ASP A 120 17.61 -1.96 7.79
CA ASP A 120 17.33 -0.62 8.33
C ASP A 120 18.57 0.29 8.20
N ARG A 121 18.34 1.60 8.07
CA ARG A 121 19.40 2.59 7.93
C ARG A 121 20.33 2.65 9.14
N LYS A 122 19.81 2.33 10.33
CA LYS A 122 20.62 2.32 11.57
C LYS A 122 21.31 0.98 11.80
N GLY A 123 21.11 0.00 10.90
CA GLY A 123 21.76 -1.31 10.96
C GLY A 123 21.20 -2.28 11.99
N SER A 124 20.16 -1.90 12.75
CA SER A 124 19.60 -2.70 13.85
C SER A 124 18.37 -3.54 13.44
N GLY A 125 18.35 -4.07 12.22
CA GLY A 125 17.27 -4.94 11.75
C GLY A 125 16.84 -4.67 10.31
N TYR A 126 15.56 -4.89 10.04
CA TYR A 126 14.96 -4.75 8.71
C TYR A 126 13.73 -3.84 8.75
N ASP A 127 13.63 -2.99 7.75
CA ASP A 127 12.39 -2.28 7.41
C ASP A 127 11.50 -3.23 6.59
N TYR A 128 10.26 -3.44 7.02
CA TYR A 128 9.31 -4.29 6.31
C TYR A 128 8.25 -3.47 5.58
N ILE A 129 7.80 -3.99 4.45
CA ILE A 129 6.67 -3.46 3.69
C ILE A 129 5.80 -4.64 3.26
N LEU A 130 4.49 -4.49 3.40
CA LEU A 130 3.52 -5.47 2.93
C LEU A 130 2.75 -4.87 1.75
N ILE A 131 2.84 -5.53 0.60
CA ILE A 131 2.01 -5.25 -0.57
C ILE A 131 0.82 -6.19 -0.53
N LEU A 132 -0.39 -5.64 -0.49
CA LEU A 132 -1.63 -6.41 -0.56
C LEU A 132 -2.25 -6.24 -1.94
N MET A 133 -2.42 -7.35 -2.64
CA MET A 133 -3.08 -7.42 -3.95
C MET A 133 -4.40 -8.16 -3.78
N PRO A 134 -5.57 -7.52 -4.01
CA PRO A 134 -6.86 -8.20 -3.93
C PRO A 134 -7.01 -9.34 -4.96
N HIS A 135 -6.37 -9.19 -6.11
CA HIS A 135 -6.35 -10.17 -7.20
C HIS A 135 -4.94 -10.32 -7.79
N ARG A 136 -4.68 -11.43 -8.49
CA ARG A 136 -3.40 -11.66 -9.17
C ARG A 136 -3.22 -10.68 -10.33
N LEU A 137 -2.03 -10.12 -10.47
CA LEU A 137 -1.72 -9.26 -11.61
C LEU A 137 -1.56 -10.11 -12.87
N ARG A 138 -2.34 -9.84 -13.92
CA ARG A 138 -2.30 -10.59 -15.19
C ARG A 138 -1.85 -9.65 -16.33
N GLY A 139 -0.69 -9.91 -16.93
CA GLY A 139 -0.24 -9.24 -18.16
C GLY A 139 0.66 -8.01 -17.95
N GLY A 140 1.37 -7.61 -19.01
CA GLY A 140 2.35 -6.52 -19.01
C GLY A 140 1.73 -5.12 -18.93
N ALA A 141 2.59 -4.12 -18.62
CA ALA A 141 2.31 -2.69 -18.46
C ALA A 141 0.89 -2.40 -17.92
N ILE A 142 0.67 -2.76 -16.66
CA ILE A 142 -0.59 -2.52 -15.96
C ILE A 142 -0.78 -1.01 -15.81
N SER A 143 -1.96 -0.54 -16.21
CA SER A 143 -2.43 0.82 -15.94
C SER A 143 -2.47 1.03 -14.43
N GLN A 144 -1.67 1.99 -13.93
CA GLN A 144 -1.65 2.37 -12.50
C GLN A 144 -3.03 2.76 -11.93
N VAL A 145 -4.03 2.98 -12.81
CA VAL A 145 -5.39 3.39 -12.46
C VAL A 145 -6.28 2.21 -12.05
N ASP A 146 -5.93 0.97 -12.42
CA ASP A 146 -6.78 -0.21 -12.19
C ASP A 146 -6.32 -1.11 -11.03
N ASP A 147 -5.22 -0.76 -10.35
CA ASP A 147 -4.65 -1.57 -9.28
C ASP A 147 -5.17 -1.15 -7.90
N ASP A 148 -6.12 -1.90 -7.33
CA ASP A 148 -6.55 -1.84 -5.92
C ASP A 148 -5.45 -2.31 -4.93
N THR A 149 -4.19 -2.12 -5.28
CA THR A 149 -3.03 -2.58 -4.52
C THR A 149 -2.74 -1.66 -3.35
N LEU A 150 -2.61 -2.23 -2.16
CA LEU A 150 -2.32 -1.47 -0.95
C LEU A 150 -0.90 -1.72 -0.50
N VAL A 151 -0.15 -0.65 -0.22
CA VAL A 151 1.22 -0.72 0.28
C VAL A 151 1.25 -0.27 1.73
N MET A 152 1.44 -1.23 2.63
CA MET A 152 1.43 -1.02 4.07
C MET A 152 2.86 -0.99 4.63
N ARG A 153 3.12 -0.02 5.50
CA ARG A 153 4.45 0.27 6.05
C ARG A 153 4.46 0.46 7.56
N ARG A 154 3.30 0.54 8.19
CA ARG A 154 3.23 0.74 9.64
C ARG A 154 3.66 -0.57 10.32
N PRO A 155 4.35 -0.49 11.48
CA PRO A 155 4.80 -1.68 12.19
C PRO A 155 3.68 -2.69 12.46
N ALA A 156 2.48 -2.23 12.82
CA ALA A 156 1.32 -3.11 13.06
C ALA A 156 0.89 -3.87 11.79
N ASP A 157 0.76 -3.18 10.67
CA ASP A 157 0.31 -3.78 9.40
C ASP A 157 1.33 -4.78 8.82
N THR A 158 2.61 -4.58 9.14
CA THR A 158 3.72 -5.42 8.66
C THR A 158 4.08 -6.56 9.60
N GLU A 159 3.31 -6.76 10.68
CA GLU A 159 3.49 -7.87 11.62
C GLU A 159 3.55 -9.24 10.91
N PRO A 160 2.66 -9.56 9.94
CA PRO A 160 2.73 -10.84 9.24
C PRO A 160 4.04 -11.08 8.50
N CYS A 161 4.71 -10.02 8.03
CA CYS A 161 6.00 -10.14 7.33
C CYS A 161 7.18 -10.42 8.26
N ARG A 162 7.04 -10.13 9.56
CA ARG A 162 8.06 -10.37 10.58
C ARG A 162 7.89 -11.74 11.23
N GLY A 163 6.64 -12.15 11.47
CA GLY A 163 6.31 -13.40 12.14
C GLY A 163 6.28 -14.63 11.23
N ALA A 164 6.03 -14.47 9.93
CA ALA A 164 5.93 -15.61 9.03
C ALA A 164 7.32 -16.17 8.64
N PRO A 165 7.47 -17.52 8.57
CA PRO A 165 8.69 -18.15 8.08
C PRO A 165 8.79 -18.03 6.55
N LEU A 166 9.35 -16.92 6.08
CA LEU A 166 9.48 -16.60 4.66
C LEU A 166 10.90 -16.84 4.16
N ALA A 167 11.02 -17.43 2.97
CA ALA A 167 12.26 -17.44 2.20
C ALA A 167 12.40 -16.14 1.41
N TRP A 168 13.60 -15.57 1.35
CA TRP A 168 13.85 -14.25 0.76
C TRP A 168 14.74 -14.35 -0.47
N VAL A 169 14.44 -13.53 -1.47
CA VAL A 169 15.23 -13.40 -2.70
C VAL A 169 15.47 -11.92 -3.00
N ILE A 170 16.58 -11.61 -3.66
CA ILE A 170 16.91 -10.23 -4.04
C ILE A 170 15.82 -9.68 -4.98
N ALA A 171 15.33 -8.48 -4.67
CA ALA A 171 14.30 -7.80 -5.46
C ALA A 171 14.89 -6.69 -6.36
N SER A 172 16.14 -6.29 -6.13
CA SER A 172 16.85 -5.17 -6.77
C SER A 172 18.00 -5.62 -7.66
#